data_AF-A0A2V9IPB4-F1
#
_entry.id   AF-A0A2V9IPB4-F1
#
_cell.length_a   1.000
_cell.length_b   1.000
_cell.length_c   1.000
_cell.angle_alpha   90.00
_cell.angle_beta   90.00
_cell.angle_gamma   90.00
#
_symmetry.space_group_name_H-M   'P 1'
#
loop_
_entity.id
_entity.type
_entity.pdbx_description
1 polymer ?
#
loop_
_entity_poly.entity_id
_entity_poly.type
_entity_poly.pdbx_seq_one_letter_code
_entity_poly.pdbx_strand_id
1 'polypeptide(L)'
;FTERLESQVAEFDAAGRPFVQLVLDVAYEYELPLGLEYVDADAMKQPMNLKLRNERVREVLLAAVAQLPQYRLEVTPHMLKIYSPKARSDSCNLLNTTIHDFKCLAQSPRMASMEVYAAMMSQLHVPCCEAGDVLDSGHPRTVSLDLQDKKVYELLNAIVAQNGETVWVALVPPEKLSDRKAKLWEIYGLGPGWERILLRDLRGTFGTGK
;
A
#
# COMPACT_ATOMS: atom_id res chain seq x y z
N PHE A 1 -7.85 11.49 10.22
CA PHE A 1 -8.07 10.66 9.02
C PHE A 1 -9.40 10.98 8.35
N THR A 2 -10.55 10.68 8.96
CA THR A 2 -11.89 10.90 8.35
C THR A 2 -12.10 12.34 7.87
N GLU A 3 -11.72 13.34 8.66
CA GLU A 3 -11.82 14.76 8.26
C GLU A 3 -11.03 15.09 6.97
N ARG A 4 -9.88 14.44 6.76
CA ARG A 4 -9.07 14.61 5.54
C ARG A 4 -9.77 14.01 4.32
N LEU A 5 -10.55 12.94 4.49
CA LEU A 5 -11.38 12.37 3.42
C LEU A 5 -12.61 13.22 3.08
N GLU A 6 -13.13 13.96 4.06
CA GLU A 6 -14.27 14.86 3.89
C GLU A 6 -13.84 16.26 3.40
N SER A 7 -12.54 16.51 3.26
CA SER A 7 -12.00 17.76 2.72
C SER A 7 -12.49 17.99 1.29
N GLN A 8 -12.84 19.23 0.99
CA GLN A 8 -13.31 19.61 -0.34
C GLN A 8 -12.14 19.80 -1.31
N VAL A 9 -12.35 19.29 -2.52
CA VAL A 9 -11.49 19.48 -3.68
C VAL A 9 -12.24 20.42 -4.63
N ALA A 10 -11.83 21.68 -4.68
CA ALA A 10 -12.51 22.72 -5.46
C ALA A 10 -12.53 22.36 -6.95
N GLU A 11 -11.38 21.95 -7.49
CA GLU A 11 -11.24 21.43 -8.85
C GLU A 11 -10.23 20.30 -8.86
N PHE A 12 -10.58 19.21 -9.52
CA PHE A 12 -9.71 18.06 -9.71
C PHE A 12 -9.73 17.64 -11.17
N ASP A 13 -8.59 17.78 -11.84
CA ASP A 13 -8.40 17.31 -13.22
C ASP A 13 -7.30 16.26 -13.24
N ALA A 14 -7.66 15.00 -13.46
CA ALA A 14 -6.71 13.91 -13.63
C ALA A 14 -6.54 13.47 -15.09
N ALA A 15 -6.99 14.28 -16.05
CA ALA A 15 -6.81 13.98 -17.47
C ALA A 15 -5.35 13.68 -17.80
N GLY A 16 -5.11 12.50 -18.37
CA GLY A 16 -3.79 12.06 -18.80
C GLY A 16 -2.90 11.50 -17.68
N ARG A 17 -3.34 11.49 -16.41
CA ARG A 17 -2.61 10.88 -15.30
C ARG A 17 -3.03 9.41 -15.12
N PRO A 18 -2.09 8.46 -14.96
CA PRO A 18 -2.43 7.09 -14.61
C PRO A 18 -3.08 6.97 -13.22
N PHE A 19 -3.85 5.91 -13.01
CA PHE A 19 -4.56 5.66 -11.75
C PHE A 19 -3.63 5.65 -10.53
N VAL A 20 -2.49 4.94 -10.61
CA VAL A 20 -1.55 4.87 -9.48
C VAL A 20 -1.03 6.26 -9.14
N GLN A 21 -0.62 7.04 -10.14
CA GLN A 21 -0.15 8.40 -9.90
C GLN A 21 -1.23 9.25 -9.21
N LEU A 22 -2.47 9.18 -9.69
CA LEU A 22 -3.62 9.87 -9.09
C LEU A 22 -3.76 9.51 -7.60
N VAL A 23 -3.79 8.21 -7.28
CA VAL A 23 -3.94 7.72 -5.90
C VAL A 23 -2.81 8.21 -5.01
N LEU A 24 -1.56 8.16 -5.49
CA LEU A 24 -0.40 8.60 -4.73
C LEU A 24 -0.40 10.11 -4.52
N ASP A 25 -0.74 10.90 -5.54
CA ASP A 25 -0.86 12.37 -5.45
C ASP A 25 -1.90 12.75 -4.37
N VAL A 26 -3.08 12.11 -4.40
CA VAL A 26 -4.15 12.37 -3.42
C VAL A 26 -3.75 11.91 -2.02
N ALA A 27 -3.12 10.74 -1.89
CA ALA A 27 -2.65 10.25 -0.59
C ALA A 27 -1.54 11.15 -0.01
N TYR A 28 -0.69 11.73 -0.86
CA TYR A 28 0.32 12.70 -0.45
C TYR A 28 -0.31 14.02 -0.01
N GLU A 29 -1.13 14.63 -0.86
CA GLU A 29 -1.72 15.96 -0.63
C GLU A 29 -2.58 16.01 0.64
N TYR A 30 -3.32 14.93 0.91
CA TYR A 30 -4.22 14.83 2.05
C TYR A 30 -3.68 13.93 3.17
N GLU A 31 -2.40 13.58 3.11
CA GLU A 31 -1.68 12.77 4.12
C GLU A 31 -2.46 11.50 4.52
N LEU A 32 -2.94 10.72 3.55
CA LEU A 32 -3.82 9.59 3.79
C LEU A 32 -3.01 8.30 3.99
N PRO A 33 -3.17 7.60 5.13
CA PRO A 33 -2.67 6.25 5.28
C PRO A 33 -3.34 5.33 4.27
N LEU A 34 -2.51 4.57 3.55
CA LEU A 34 -2.92 3.82 2.37
C LEU A 34 -2.24 2.45 2.33
N GLY A 35 -3.02 1.41 2.06
CA GLY A 35 -2.53 0.13 1.55
C GLY A 35 -2.89 0.00 0.09
N LEU A 36 -1.90 0.05 -0.81
CA LEU A 36 -2.06 -0.24 -2.23
C LEU A 36 -1.58 -1.68 -2.48
N GLU A 37 -2.50 -2.62 -2.33
CA GLU A 37 -2.19 -4.05 -2.22
C GLU A 37 -1.93 -4.73 -3.58
N TYR A 38 -2.17 -4.01 -4.66
CA TYR A 38 -2.09 -4.53 -6.02
C TYR A 38 -1.77 -3.41 -7.00
N VAL A 39 -0.80 -3.64 -7.87
CA VAL A 39 -0.46 -2.75 -9.00
C VAL A 39 -0.31 -3.60 -10.24
N ASP A 40 -0.96 -3.21 -11.33
CA ASP A 40 -0.81 -3.82 -12.64
C ASP A 40 -0.35 -2.78 -13.69
N ALA A 41 -0.07 -3.26 -14.90
CA ALA A 41 0.41 -2.40 -15.98
C ALA A 41 -0.65 -1.36 -16.40
N ASP A 42 -1.94 -1.71 -16.35
CA ASP A 42 -3.03 -0.82 -16.75
C ASP A 42 -3.16 0.34 -15.77
N ALA A 43 -3.12 0.07 -14.46
CA ALA A 43 -3.13 1.08 -13.42
C ALA A 43 -1.95 2.06 -13.49
N MET A 44 -0.82 1.63 -14.07
CA MET A 44 0.38 2.45 -14.26
C MET A 44 0.40 3.23 -15.58
N LYS A 45 -0.38 2.84 -16.60
CA LYS A 45 -0.27 3.36 -17.97
C LYS A 45 -1.57 3.97 -18.49
N GLN A 46 -2.71 3.38 -18.14
CA GLN A 46 -4.00 3.83 -18.64
C GLN A 46 -4.32 5.21 -18.07
N PRO A 47 -4.47 6.24 -18.92
CA PRO A 47 -4.80 7.57 -18.45
C PRO A 47 -6.23 7.60 -17.91
N MET A 48 -6.39 8.25 -16.77
CA MET A 48 -7.70 8.53 -16.20
C MET A 48 -8.35 9.69 -16.94
N ASN A 49 -9.68 9.63 -17.07
CA ASN A 49 -10.48 10.75 -17.55
C ASN A 49 -11.43 11.19 -16.45
N LEU A 50 -10.93 12.00 -15.52
CA LEU A 50 -11.68 12.52 -14.39
C LEU A 50 -11.56 14.03 -14.33
N LYS A 51 -12.71 14.69 -14.35
CA LYS A 51 -12.85 16.11 -14.09
C LYS A 51 -13.97 16.28 -13.08
N LEU A 52 -13.61 16.65 -11.86
CA LEU A 52 -14.51 16.78 -10.73
C LEU A 52 -14.41 18.19 -10.16
N ARG A 53 -15.51 18.70 -9.62
CA ARG A 53 -15.59 20.05 -9.05
C ARG A 53 -16.38 20.01 -7.77
N ASN A 54 -15.85 20.66 -6.73
CA ASN A 54 -16.45 20.73 -5.39
C ASN A 54 -16.79 19.36 -4.79
N GLU A 55 -15.98 18.34 -5.11
CA GLU A 55 -16.14 16.99 -4.59
C GLU A 55 -15.33 16.78 -3.30
N ARG A 56 -15.67 15.76 -2.53
CA ARG A 56 -14.84 15.36 -1.38
C ARG A 56 -13.69 14.47 -1.86
N VAL A 57 -12.57 14.48 -1.14
CA VAL A 57 -11.42 13.59 -1.42
C VAL A 57 -11.86 12.12 -1.55
N ARG A 58 -12.78 11.68 -0.69
CA ARG A 58 -13.37 10.34 -0.77
C ARG A 58 -14.03 10.06 -2.13
N GLU A 59 -14.82 11.00 -2.62
CA GLU A 59 -15.57 10.86 -3.88
C GLU A 59 -14.63 10.87 -5.08
N VAL A 60 -13.55 11.65 -5.02
CA VAL A 60 -12.48 11.62 -6.04
C VAL A 60 -11.86 10.23 -6.14
N LEU A 61 -11.52 9.61 -5.01
CA LEU A 61 -10.93 8.26 -4.97
C LEU A 61 -11.93 7.18 -5.42
N LEU A 62 -13.20 7.28 -5.02
CA LEU A 62 -14.26 6.39 -5.46
C LEU A 62 -14.46 6.47 -6.99
N ALA A 63 -14.51 7.68 -7.54
CA ALA A 63 -14.63 7.91 -8.98
C ALA A 63 -13.41 7.35 -9.74
N ALA A 64 -12.20 7.45 -9.18
CA ALA A 64 -11.00 6.85 -9.74
C ALA A 64 -11.08 5.32 -9.77
N VAL A 65 -11.44 4.68 -8.66
CA VAL A 65 -11.55 3.22 -8.63
C VAL A 65 -12.69 2.72 -9.54
N ALA A 66 -13.76 3.49 -9.72
CA ALA A 66 -14.88 3.12 -10.58
C ALA A 66 -14.48 2.97 -12.08
N GLN A 67 -13.40 3.59 -12.55
CA GLN A 67 -12.92 3.42 -13.93
C GLN A 67 -12.08 2.15 -14.12
N LEU A 68 -11.66 1.50 -13.04
CA LEU A 68 -10.85 0.28 -13.07
C LEU A 68 -11.58 -0.87 -12.37
N PRO A 69 -12.38 -1.67 -13.10
CA PRO A 69 -13.27 -2.67 -12.51
C PRO A 69 -12.55 -3.80 -11.77
N GLN A 70 -11.23 -3.98 -11.98
CA GLN A 70 -10.41 -4.94 -11.25
C GLN A 70 -10.00 -4.47 -9.85
N TYR A 71 -10.21 -3.19 -9.53
CA TYR A 71 -9.86 -2.58 -8.24
C TYR A 71 -11.10 -2.37 -7.36
N ARG A 72 -10.88 -2.36 -6.05
CA ARG A 72 -11.85 -1.93 -5.04
C ARG A 72 -11.19 -0.97 -4.07
N LEU A 73 -11.98 0.00 -3.61
CA LEU A 73 -11.63 0.90 -2.53
C LEU A 73 -12.41 0.48 -1.28
N GLU A 74 -11.73 0.28 -0.18
CA GLU A 74 -12.33 0.11 1.13
C GLU A 74 -11.81 1.22 2.05
N VAL A 75 -12.73 1.99 2.62
CA VAL A 75 -12.42 3.05 3.58
C VAL A 75 -12.67 2.50 4.97
N THR A 76 -11.62 2.44 5.79
CA THR A 76 -11.72 2.10 7.21
C THR A 76 -11.64 3.38 8.05
N PRO A 77 -11.89 3.34 9.38
CA PRO A 77 -11.73 4.52 10.23
C PRO A 77 -10.30 5.09 10.28
N HIS A 78 -9.29 4.33 9.86
CA HIS A 78 -7.88 4.69 10.07
C HIS A 78 -7.03 4.72 8.79
N MET A 79 -7.48 4.08 7.70
CA MET A 79 -6.74 4.02 6.45
C MET A 79 -7.64 3.73 5.23
N LEU A 80 -7.08 3.98 4.06
CA LEU A 80 -7.60 3.52 2.78
C LEU A 80 -6.97 2.17 2.40
N LYS A 81 -7.76 1.28 1.81
CA LYS A 81 -7.25 0.06 1.17
C LYS A 81 -7.69 0.04 -0.28
N ILE A 82 -6.74 -0.08 -1.19
CA ILE A 82 -6.97 -0.26 -2.61
C ILE A 82 -6.39 -1.60 -3.02
N TYR A 83 -7.24 -2.49 -3.52
CA TYR A 83 -6.88 -3.88 -3.75
C TYR A 83 -7.62 -4.46 -4.95
N SER A 84 -7.12 -5.59 -5.46
CA SER A 84 -7.85 -6.42 -6.42
C SER A 84 -8.53 -7.58 -5.69
N PRO A 85 -9.88 -7.75 -5.78
CA PRO A 85 -10.57 -8.91 -5.21
C PRO A 85 -10.03 -10.24 -5.74
N LYS A 86 -9.64 -10.27 -7.02
CA LYS A 86 -9.02 -11.44 -7.64
C LYS A 86 -7.69 -11.77 -6.98
N ALA A 87 -6.80 -10.78 -6.80
CA ALA A 87 -5.51 -10.98 -6.15
C ALA A 87 -5.63 -11.36 -4.65
N ARG A 88 -6.62 -10.84 -3.94
CA ARG A 88 -6.92 -11.24 -2.54
C ARG A 88 -7.47 -12.66 -2.40
N SER A 89 -8.06 -13.19 -3.47
CA SER A 89 -8.62 -14.55 -3.49
C SER A 89 -7.63 -15.59 -4.02
N ASP A 90 -6.51 -15.15 -4.59
CA ASP A 90 -5.48 -16.03 -5.16
C ASP A 90 -4.62 -16.66 -4.05
N SER A 91 -4.72 -17.99 -3.88
CA SER A 91 -3.92 -18.74 -2.91
C SER A 91 -2.41 -18.71 -3.18
N CYS A 92 -1.99 -18.40 -4.41
CA CYS A 92 -0.58 -18.32 -4.76
C CYS A 92 0.04 -16.96 -4.46
N ASN A 93 -0.77 -15.93 -4.19
CA ASN A 93 -0.28 -14.62 -3.78
C ASN A 93 0.27 -14.70 -2.35
N LEU A 94 1.57 -14.43 -2.20
CA LEU A 94 2.25 -14.52 -0.90
C LEU A 94 1.72 -13.50 0.12
N LEU A 95 1.10 -12.40 -0.32
CA LEU A 95 0.42 -11.46 0.58
C LEU A 95 -0.80 -12.09 1.29
N ASN A 96 -1.33 -13.20 0.78
CA ASN A 96 -2.42 -13.95 1.40
C ASN A 96 -1.94 -15.04 2.38
N THR A 97 -0.63 -15.18 2.59
CA THR A 97 -0.07 -16.13 3.56
C THR A 97 -0.55 -15.79 4.96
N THR A 98 -1.12 -16.76 5.67
CA THR A 98 -1.53 -16.61 7.07
C THR A 98 -0.32 -16.74 7.99
N ILE A 99 -0.16 -15.78 8.89
CA ILE A 99 0.78 -15.82 10.01
C ILE A 99 -0.05 -16.09 11.27
N HIS A 100 0.25 -17.21 11.93
CA HIS A 100 -0.52 -17.70 13.07
C HIS A 100 -0.34 -16.84 14.32
N ASP A 101 0.89 -16.41 14.58
CA ASP A 101 1.23 -15.56 15.72
C ASP A 101 2.18 -14.46 15.25
N PHE A 102 1.73 -13.21 15.35
CA PHE A 102 2.53 -12.04 15.02
C PHE A 102 2.52 -11.05 16.18
N LYS A 103 3.72 -10.75 16.68
CA LYS A 103 3.91 -9.79 17.76
C LYS A 103 5.07 -8.86 17.48
N CYS A 104 4.83 -7.56 17.65
CA CYS A 104 5.87 -6.55 17.70
C CYS A 104 5.56 -5.54 18.81
N LEU A 105 6.61 -4.96 19.40
CA LEU A 105 6.47 -3.99 20.49
C LEU A 105 7.31 -2.75 20.19
N ALA A 106 6.65 -1.60 20.18
CA ALA A 106 7.27 -0.28 20.03
C ALA A 106 8.28 -0.18 18.87
N GLN A 107 7.99 -0.82 17.74
CA GLN A 107 8.82 -0.79 16.54
C GLN A 107 8.36 0.32 15.58
N SER A 108 9.23 0.86 14.74
CA SER A 108 8.74 1.67 13.62
C SER A 108 7.94 0.82 12.63
N PRO A 109 7.17 1.46 11.74
CA PRO A 109 6.49 0.77 10.65
C PRO A 109 7.42 -0.05 9.77
N ARG A 110 8.64 0.45 9.52
CA ARG A 110 9.64 -0.25 8.70
C ARG A 110 10.14 -1.51 9.39
N MET A 111 10.47 -1.42 10.68
CA MET A 111 10.90 -2.58 11.46
C MET A 111 9.77 -3.61 11.58
N ALA A 112 8.54 -3.19 11.93
CA ALA A 112 7.39 -4.08 11.98
C ALA A 112 7.12 -4.75 10.63
N SER A 113 7.29 -4.04 9.51
CA SER A 113 7.18 -4.62 8.16
C SER A 113 8.25 -5.68 7.88
N MET A 114 9.47 -5.50 8.38
CA MET A 114 10.53 -6.51 8.26
C MET A 114 10.22 -7.74 9.10
N GLU A 115 9.65 -7.58 10.29
CA GLU A 115 9.15 -8.71 11.10
C GLU A 115 8.03 -9.47 10.38
N VAL A 116 7.11 -8.76 9.70
CA VAL A 116 6.07 -9.41 8.87
C VAL A 116 6.71 -10.25 7.77
N TYR A 117 7.74 -9.72 7.10
CA TYR A 117 8.49 -10.48 6.09
C TYR A 117 9.17 -11.72 6.67
N ALA A 118 9.88 -11.57 7.79
CA ALA A 118 10.54 -12.69 8.47
C ALA A 118 9.53 -13.77 8.91
N ALA A 119 8.40 -13.35 9.49
CA ALA A 119 7.31 -14.25 9.87
C ALA A 119 6.71 -14.98 8.67
N MET A 120 6.46 -14.28 7.55
CA MET A 120 5.97 -14.89 6.31
C MET A 120 6.95 -15.95 5.79
N MET A 121 8.24 -15.64 5.74
CA MET A 121 9.27 -16.57 5.25
C MET A 121 9.40 -17.80 6.15
N SER A 122 9.25 -17.63 7.46
CA SER A 122 9.19 -18.73 8.43
C SER A 122 8.00 -19.67 8.14
N GLN A 123 6.79 -19.13 7.91
CA GLN A 123 5.62 -19.93 7.54
C GLN A 123 5.82 -20.69 6.22
N LEU A 124 6.55 -20.10 5.28
CA LEU A 124 6.88 -20.71 3.99
C LEU A 124 8.05 -21.71 4.06
N HIS A 125 8.60 -21.95 5.25
CA HIS A 125 9.78 -22.80 5.51
C HIS A 125 10.99 -22.38 4.65
N VAL A 126 11.14 -21.08 4.41
CA VAL A 126 12.29 -20.52 3.71
C VAL A 126 13.23 -19.91 4.73
N PRO A 127 14.53 -20.30 4.76
CA PRO A 127 15.50 -19.66 5.63
C PRO A 127 15.53 -18.15 5.36
N CYS A 128 15.20 -17.35 6.37
CA CYS A 128 15.35 -15.91 6.32
C CYS A 128 16.67 -15.55 7.02
N CYS A 129 17.44 -14.62 6.43
CA CYS A 129 18.59 -14.05 7.13
C CYS A 129 18.08 -13.32 8.38
N GLU A 130 18.80 -13.45 9.50
CA GLU A 130 18.58 -12.62 10.68
C GLU A 130 18.69 -11.15 10.25
N ALA A 131 17.67 -10.35 10.57
CA ALA A 131 17.69 -8.92 10.31
C ALA A 131 18.84 -8.30 11.13
N GLY A 132 19.89 -7.84 10.46
CA GLY A 132 20.90 -6.99 11.09
C GLY A 132 20.28 -5.67 11.55
N ASP A 133 20.97 -4.94 12.44
CA ASP A 133 20.52 -3.64 12.94
C ASP A 133 20.21 -2.67 11.80
N VAL A 134 18.92 -2.45 11.56
CA VAL A 134 18.47 -1.39 10.66
C VAL A 134 18.41 -0.12 11.49
N LEU A 135 19.34 0.80 11.21
CA LEU A 135 19.27 2.16 11.72
C LEU A 135 17.98 2.81 11.23
N ASP A 136 17.07 2.97 12.17
CA ASP A 136 15.73 3.45 11.94
C ASP A 136 15.67 4.97 12.10
N SER A 137 15.75 5.67 10.98
CA SER A 137 15.75 7.12 10.95
C SER A 137 14.33 7.67 11.03
N GLY A 138 13.83 7.89 12.25
CA GLY A 138 12.99 9.05 12.52
C GLY A 138 11.49 8.95 12.23
N HIS A 139 10.85 7.78 12.35
CA HIS A 139 9.40 7.75 12.48
C HIS A 139 8.99 8.00 13.94
N PRO A 140 8.30 9.12 14.26
CA PRO A 140 7.99 9.47 15.65
C PRO A 140 6.96 8.54 16.29
N ARG A 141 6.18 7.81 15.49
CA ARG A 141 5.14 6.89 15.95
C ARG A 141 5.53 5.44 15.74
N THR A 142 5.64 4.74 16.86
CA THR A 142 5.86 3.29 16.88
C THR A 142 4.54 2.52 16.79
N VAL A 143 4.66 1.24 16.48
CA VAL A 143 3.60 0.27 16.26
C VAL A 143 3.82 -0.87 17.25
N SER A 144 2.72 -1.35 17.84
CA SER A 144 2.72 -2.48 18.76
C SER A 144 1.51 -3.34 18.43
N LEU A 145 1.75 -4.52 17.88
CA LEU A 145 0.73 -5.44 17.42
C LEU A 145 0.90 -6.78 18.14
N ASP A 146 -0.23 -7.39 18.48
CA ASP A 146 -0.34 -8.75 19.00
C ASP A 146 -1.59 -9.32 18.32
N LEU A 147 -1.38 -10.01 17.19
CA LEU A 147 -2.42 -10.44 16.27
C LEU A 147 -2.21 -11.90 15.88
N GLN A 148 -3.31 -12.65 15.85
CA GLN A 148 -3.32 -14.07 15.51
C GLN A 148 -4.07 -14.33 14.21
N ASP A 149 -3.61 -15.35 13.48
CA ASP A 149 -4.21 -15.87 12.25
C ASP A 149 -4.54 -14.78 11.22
N LYS A 150 -3.59 -13.87 10.98
CA LYS A 150 -3.72 -12.77 10.02
C LYS A 150 -2.94 -13.04 8.76
N LYS A 151 -3.51 -12.66 7.62
CA LYS A 151 -2.78 -12.63 6.36
C LYS A 151 -1.74 -11.52 6.37
N VAL A 152 -0.66 -11.68 5.58
CA VAL A 152 0.39 -10.67 5.45
C VAL A 152 -0.16 -9.29 5.11
N TYR A 153 -1.07 -9.15 4.14
CA TYR A 153 -1.66 -7.83 3.81
C TYR A 153 -2.47 -7.24 4.98
N GLU A 154 -3.07 -8.06 5.84
CA GLU A 154 -3.81 -7.60 7.01
C GLU A 154 -2.88 -7.05 8.08
N LEU A 155 -1.72 -7.68 8.28
CA LEU A 155 -0.68 -7.18 9.18
C LEU A 155 -0.09 -5.86 8.68
N LEU A 156 0.20 -5.75 7.37
CA LEU A 156 0.67 -4.49 6.76
C LEU A 156 -0.36 -3.37 6.89
N ASN A 157 -1.64 -3.69 6.68
CA ASN A 157 -2.75 -2.77 6.94
C ASN A 157 -2.81 -2.36 8.42
N ALA A 158 -2.63 -3.28 9.36
CA ALA A 158 -2.64 -2.98 10.80
C ALA A 158 -1.47 -2.04 11.19
N ILE A 159 -0.29 -2.26 10.62
CA ILE A 159 0.89 -1.38 10.81
C ILE A 159 0.55 0.04 10.36
N VAL A 160 0.05 0.20 9.12
CA VAL A 160 -0.29 1.51 8.57
C VAL A 160 -1.44 2.18 9.31
N ALA A 161 -2.46 1.42 9.70
CA ALA A 161 -3.60 1.93 10.46
C ALA A 161 -3.21 2.40 11.87
N GLN A 162 -2.36 1.66 12.60
CA GLN A 162 -1.92 2.04 13.94
C GLN A 162 -0.96 3.24 13.91
N ASN A 163 -0.04 3.27 12.94
CA ASN A 163 0.89 4.38 12.79
C ASN A 163 0.18 5.67 12.32
N GLY A 164 -0.66 5.58 11.29
CA GLY A 164 -1.47 6.69 10.78
C GLY A 164 -0.71 7.76 9.97
N GLU A 165 0.59 7.56 9.74
CA GLU A 165 1.49 8.48 9.03
C GLU A 165 2.35 7.74 7.98
N THR A 166 1.87 6.59 7.50
CA THR A 166 2.57 5.72 6.55
C THR A 166 1.65 5.21 5.46
N VAL A 167 2.27 4.74 4.39
CA VAL A 167 1.61 3.96 3.33
C VAL A 167 2.40 2.69 3.10
N TRP A 168 1.75 1.64 2.62
CA TRP A 168 2.42 0.46 2.11
C TRP A 168 1.90 0.12 0.72
N VAL A 169 2.81 -0.31 -0.15
CA VAL A 169 2.49 -0.58 -1.56
C VAL A 169 3.13 -1.87 -2.01
N ALA A 170 2.36 -2.68 -2.75
CA ALA A 170 2.88 -3.83 -3.48
C ALA A 170 3.78 -3.35 -4.63
N LEU A 171 5.03 -3.84 -4.66
CA LEU A 171 6.07 -3.37 -5.58
C LEU A 171 6.31 -4.31 -6.76
N VAL A 172 5.57 -5.41 -6.86
CA VAL A 172 5.78 -6.44 -7.87
C VAL A 172 4.57 -6.58 -8.79
N PRO A 173 4.77 -6.94 -10.07
CA PRO A 173 3.67 -7.19 -10.96
C PRO A 173 2.91 -8.48 -10.59
N PRO A 174 1.67 -8.64 -11.07
CA PRO A 174 0.78 -9.72 -10.64
C PRO A 174 1.41 -11.12 -10.75
N GLU A 175 2.15 -11.39 -11.82
CA GLU A 175 2.82 -12.65 -12.07
C GLU A 175 4.00 -12.96 -11.12
N LYS A 176 4.45 -11.97 -10.34
CA LYS A 176 5.51 -12.11 -9.35
C LYS A 176 5.00 -12.12 -7.90
N LEU A 177 3.68 -12.02 -7.68
CA LEU A 177 3.11 -12.07 -6.33
C LEU A 177 3.32 -13.43 -5.64
N SER A 178 3.64 -14.48 -6.40
CA SER A 178 4.01 -15.81 -5.88
C SER A 178 5.53 -16.00 -5.70
N ASP A 179 6.36 -15.03 -6.10
CA ASP A 179 7.82 -15.17 -6.10
C ASP A 179 8.42 -14.86 -4.73
N ARG A 180 8.95 -15.91 -4.08
CA ARG A 180 9.56 -15.84 -2.75
C ARG A 180 10.87 -15.05 -2.71
N LYS A 181 11.48 -14.75 -3.85
CA LYS A 181 12.72 -13.97 -3.96
C LYS A 181 12.46 -12.49 -4.26
N ALA A 182 11.22 -12.13 -4.57
CA ALA A 182 10.88 -10.77 -4.95
C ALA A 182 10.67 -9.89 -3.70
N LYS A 183 11.06 -8.61 -3.80
CA LYS A 183 10.66 -7.59 -2.81
C LYS A 183 9.19 -7.24 -3.04
N LEU A 184 8.29 -7.99 -2.41
CA LEU A 184 6.85 -7.95 -2.66
C LEU A 184 6.21 -6.59 -2.32
N TRP A 185 6.66 -5.91 -1.26
CA TRP A 185 6.10 -4.65 -0.80
C TRP A 185 7.16 -3.73 -0.18
N GLU A 186 6.76 -2.49 0.08
CA GLU A 186 7.52 -1.53 0.88
C GLU A 186 6.58 -0.60 1.66
N ILE A 187 7.05 -0.11 2.80
CA ILE A 187 6.39 0.91 3.62
C ILE A 187 7.14 2.23 3.50
N TYR A 188 6.39 3.32 3.31
CA TYR A 188 6.91 4.68 3.24
C TYR A 188 6.22 5.53 4.31
N GLY A 189 6.97 6.40 4.98
CA GLY A 189 6.36 7.49 5.76
C GLY A 189 5.80 8.58 4.85
N LEU A 190 4.76 9.27 5.32
CA LEU A 190 4.13 10.40 4.64
C LEU A 190 5.01 11.68 4.64
N GLY A 191 6.33 11.55 4.70
CA GLY A 191 7.27 12.67 4.67
C GLY A 191 7.39 13.32 3.28
N PRO A 192 8.02 14.49 3.16
CA PRO A 192 8.03 15.25 1.91
C PRO A 192 8.54 14.44 0.70
N GLY A 193 7.77 14.41 -0.39
CA GLY A 193 8.17 13.83 -1.68
C GLY A 193 8.15 12.29 -1.78
N TRP A 194 7.57 11.58 -0.81
CA TRP A 194 7.52 10.11 -0.81
C TRP A 194 6.82 9.54 -2.05
N GLU A 195 5.80 10.24 -2.55
CA GLU A 195 4.96 9.85 -3.68
C GLU A 195 5.76 9.78 -4.97
N ARG A 196 6.70 10.70 -5.16
CA ARG A 196 7.59 10.74 -6.34
C ARG A 196 8.60 9.63 -6.32
N ILE A 197 9.16 9.33 -5.15
CA ILE A 197 10.13 8.24 -4.97
C ILE A 197 9.43 6.92 -5.30
N LEU A 198 8.28 6.65 -4.68
CA LEU A 198 7.50 5.47 -4.95
C LEU A 198 7.06 5.37 -6.42
N LEU A 199 6.56 6.46 -7.01
CA LEU A 199 6.13 6.45 -8.40
C LEU A 199 7.28 6.14 -9.37
N ARG A 200 8.49 6.63 -9.10
CA ARG A 200 9.70 6.30 -9.86
C ARG A 200 10.02 4.81 -9.75
N ASP A 201 9.98 4.26 -8.54
CA ASP A 201 10.30 2.85 -8.29
C ASP A 201 9.27 1.93 -8.98
N LEU A 202 7.97 2.26 -8.90
CA LEU A 202 6.91 1.57 -9.64
C LEU A 202 7.08 1.70 -11.16
N ARG A 203 7.47 2.86 -11.69
CA ARG A 203 7.78 2.99 -13.13
C ARG A 203 8.97 2.12 -13.55
N GLY A 204 9.97 1.93 -12.68
CA GLY A 204 11.07 1.00 -12.93
C GLY A 204 10.58 -0.46 -13.06
N THR A 205 9.65 -0.86 -12.19
CA THR A 205 9.10 -2.22 -12.20
C THR A 205 8.12 -2.46 -13.36
N PHE A 206 7.19 -1.53 -13.60
CA PHE A 206 6.02 -1.71 -14.48
C PHE A 206 6.14 -1.00 -15.84
N GLY A 207 7.08 -0.06 -15.96
CA GLY A 207 7.29 0.79 -17.13
C GLY A 207 8.21 0.19 -18.20
N THR A 208 8.85 -0.96 -17.96
CA THR A 208 9.67 -1.65 -18.97
C THR A 208 8.82 -2.52 -19.88
N GLY A 209 7.95 -1.88 -20.66
CA GLY A 209 7.51 -2.47 -21.93
C GLY A 209 8.58 -2.19 -22.99
N LYS A 210 9.36 -3.20 -23.36
CA LYS A 210 9.89 -3.28 -24.72
C LYS A 210 8.83 -3.90 -25.60
#